data_AF-A0A2V6FTN1-F1
#
_entry.id   AF-A0A2V6FTN1-F1
#
_cell.length_a   1.000
_cell.length_b   1.000
_cell.length_c   1.000
_cell.angle_alpha   90.00
_cell.angle_beta   90.00
_cell.angle_gamma   90.00
#
_symmetry.space_group_name_H-M   'P 1'
#
loop_
_entity.id
_entity.type
_entity.pdbx_description
1 polymer ?
#
loop_
_entity_poly.entity_id
_entity_poly.type
_entity_poly.pdbx_seq_one_letter_code
_entity_poly.pdbx_strand_id
1 'polypeptide(L)'
;MPSPNRKDQLWRFSSVDLLDLSPFKVPGVLSDDDRGNVLKYSRGLDEVAARMILANDQLVERNVVSVQLKKRGVIFQPLERAMVEHADLFQKHFMSQPAVLGSAKFAALHKARVSSGTFLFVPRGVEIELPIEIFHWLRGENMSIFPHLLLVT
;
A
#
# COMPACT_ATOMS: atom_id res chain seq x y z
N MET A 1 -14.69 -0.80 -17.68
CA MET A 1 -13.77 -1.17 -18.77
C MET A 1 -14.09 -2.59 -19.23
N PRO A 2 -14.02 -2.90 -20.53
CA PRO A 2 -14.22 -4.26 -21.02
C PRO A 2 -13.17 -5.22 -20.44
N SER A 3 -13.51 -6.50 -20.34
CA SER A 3 -12.54 -7.52 -19.93
C SER A 3 -11.46 -7.69 -21.00
N PRO A 4 -10.18 -7.82 -20.60
CA PRO A 4 -9.12 -8.12 -21.54
C PRO A 4 -9.35 -9.51 -22.14
N ASN A 5 -8.92 -9.68 -23.37
CA ASN A 5 -9.00 -10.95 -24.08
C ASN A 5 -7.63 -11.34 -24.64
N ARG A 6 -7.45 -12.61 -25.01
CA ARG A 6 -6.16 -13.13 -25.50
C ARG A 6 -5.64 -12.46 -26.77
N LYS A 7 -6.49 -11.76 -27.53
CA LYS A 7 -6.07 -10.99 -28.72
C LYS A 7 -5.50 -9.62 -28.35
N ASP A 8 -5.69 -9.15 -27.12
CA ASP A 8 -5.02 -7.95 -26.63
C ASP A 8 -3.53 -8.27 -26.43
N GLN A 9 -2.65 -7.63 -27.20
CA GLN A 9 -1.21 -7.96 -27.20
C GLN A 9 -0.59 -7.92 -25.80
N LEU A 10 -1.05 -7.01 -24.96
CA LEU A 10 -0.58 -6.82 -23.58
C LEU A 10 -1.01 -7.97 -22.63
N TRP A 11 -1.98 -8.79 -23.04
CA TRP A 11 -2.54 -9.90 -22.26
C TRP A 11 -2.28 -11.28 -22.89
N ARG A 12 -1.52 -11.33 -23.99
CA ARG A 12 -1.25 -12.57 -24.74
C ARG A 12 -0.68 -13.70 -23.88
N PHE A 13 0.10 -13.35 -22.85
CA PHE A 13 0.77 -14.30 -21.96
C PHE A 13 0.10 -14.41 -20.58
N SER A 14 -1.06 -13.78 -20.38
CA SER A 14 -1.79 -13.76 -19.12
C SER A 14 -3.05 -14.60 -19.19
N SER A 15 -3.33 -15.35 -18.12
CA SER A 15 -4.56 -16.15 -17.98
C SER A 15 -5.74 -15.24 -17.62
N VAL A 16 -6.51 -14.84 -18.63
CA VAL A 16 -7.70 -14.00 -18.44
C VAL A 16 -8.83 -14.68 -17.66
N ASP A 17 -8.88 -16.01 -17.63
CA ASP A 17 -9.89 -16.78 -16.89
C ASP A 17 -9.71 -16.70 -15.36
N LEU A 18 -8.50 -16.36 -14.88
CA LEU A 18 -8.21 -16.13 -13.46
C LEU A 18 -8.63 -14.72 -12.98
N LEU A 19 -9.28 -13.93 -13.84
CA LEU A 19 -9.71 -12.56 -13.54
C LEU A 19 -11.15 -12.46 -13.02
N ASP A 20 -11.79 -13.59 -12.67
CA ASP A 20 -13.07 -13.54 -11.99
C ASP A 20 -12.87 -13.01 -10.56
N LEU A 21 -13.23 -11.74 -10.38
CA LEU A 21 -13.14 -11.05 -9.09
C LEU A 21 -14.44 -11.14 -8.29
N SER A 22 -15.50 -11.76 -8.83
CA SER A 22 -16.81 -11.85 -8.18
C SER A 22 -16.81 -12.55 -6.81
N PRO A 23 -15.91 -13.53 -6.52
CA PRO A 23 -15.87 -14.16 -5.20
C PRO A 23 -15.26 -13.26 -4.12
N PHE A 24 -14.48 -12.24 -4.50
CA PHE A 24 -13.71 -11.43 -3.57
C PHE A 24 -14.54 -10.36 -2.89
N LYS A 25 -14.28 -10.17 -1.59
CA LYS A 25 -15.02 -9.24 -0.73
C LYS A 25 -14.09 -8.19 -0.15
N VAL A 26 -14.69 -7.11 0.33
CA VAL A 26 -13.98 -6.11 1.15
C VAL A 26 -13.76 -6.73 2.54
N PRO A 27 -12.55 -6.62 3.11
CA PRO A 27 -12.25 -7.19 4.41
C PRO A 27 -13.08 -6.52 5.52
N GLY A 28 -13.48 -7.33 6.51
CA GLY A 28 -14.07 -6.84 7.75
C GLY A 28 -13.01 -6.44 8.78
N VAL A 29 -13.48 -6.08 9.97
CA VAL A 29 -12.62 -5.83 11.14
C VAL A 29 -11.85 -7.09 11.52
N LEU A 30 -10.57 -6.93 11.82
CA LEU A 30 -9.73 -8.02 12.33
C LEU A 30 -10.17 -8.46 13.72
N SER A 31 -10.21 -9.77 13.94
CA SER A 31 -10.31 -10.32 15.29
C SER A 31 -9.06 -9.98 16.12
N ASP A 32 -9.19 -9.99 17.45
CA ASP A 32 -8.06 -9.77 18.35
C ASP A 32 -6.96 -10.83 18.17
N ASP A 33 -7.37 -12.08 17.90
CA ASP A 33 -6.44 -13.18 17.61
C ASP A 33 -5.66 -12.94 16.31
N ASP A 34 -6.33 -12.50 15.24
CA ASP A 34 -5.66 -12.15 13.99
C ASP A 34 -4.73 -10.96 14.16
N ARG A 35 -5.14 -9.95 14.93
CA ARG A 35 -4.30 -8.79 15.26
C ARG A 35 -3.03 -9.23 16.00
N GLY A 36 -3.16 -10.09 17.01
CA GLY A 36 -2.03 -10.64 17.76
C GLY A 36 -1.07 -11.43 16.88
N ASN A 37 -1.60 -12.27 15.99
CA ASN A 37 -0.80 -13.03 15.04
C ASN A 37 -0.08 -12.13 14.04
N VAL A 38 -0.77 -11.15 13.46
CA VAL A 38 -0.17 -10.17 12.54
C VAL A 38 1.00 -9.46 13.21
N LEU A 39 0.84 -8.96 14.44
CA LEU A 39 1.91 -8.30 15.19
C LEU A 39 3.09 -9.24 15.45
N LYS A 40 2.82 -10.48 15.86
CA LYS A 40 3.84 -11.49 16.15
C LYS A 40 4.71 -11.80 14.92
N TYR A 41 4.10 -11.92 13.74
CA TYR A 41 4.79 -12.33 12.52
C TYR A 41 5.29 -11.16 11.65
N SER A 42 4.99 -9.90 12.02
CA SER A 42 5.48 -8.71 11.32
C SER A 42 6.86 -8.25 11.80
N ARG A 43 7.84 -9.16 11.76
CA ARG A 43 9.23 -8.90 12.14
C ARG A 43 10.15 -9.51 11.08
N GLY A 44 10.46 -8.74 10.04
CA GLY A 44 11.36 -9.16 8.96
C GLY A 44 12.81 -8.87 9.31
N LEU A 45 13.07 -7.65 9.77
CA LEU A 45 14.39 -7.12 10.12
C LEU A 45 14.47 -6.75 11.60
N ASP A 46 15.67 -6.93 12.17
CA ASP A 46 15.95 -6.61 13.56
C ASP A 46 16.03 -5.09 13.78
N GLU A 47 16.64 -4.36 12.85
CA GLU A 47 16.82 -2.91 12.91
C GLU A 47 16.17 -2.21 11.71
N VAL A 48 15.32 -1.21 12.01
CA VAL A 48 14.56 -0.46 11.00
C VAL A 48 14.46 1.02 11.39
N ALA A 49 14.44 1.91 10.40
CA ALA A 49 14.16 3.34 10.61
C ALA A 49 12.69 3.58 11.00
N ALA A 50 11.79 2.77 10.42
CA ALA A 50 10.37 2.77 10.73
C ALA A 50 9.72 1.46 10.28
N ARG A 51 8.61 1.11 10.92
CA ARG A 51 7.76 -0.03 10.55
C ARG A 51 6.30 0.40 10.52
N MET A 52 5.56 -0.05 9.52
CA MET A 52 4.11 0.04 9.48
C MET A 52 3.51 -1.33 9.19
N ILE A 53 2.51 -1.69 9.96
CA ILE A 53 1.80 -2.97 9.84
C ILE A 53 0.36 -2.64 9.54
N LEU A 54 -0.09 -3.05 8.36
CA LEU A 54 -1.48 -2.99 7.95
C LEU A 54 -2.01 -4.41 7.78
N ALA A 55 -3.26 -4.60 8.11
CA ALA A 55 -3.97 -5.83 7.84
C ALA A 55 -5.40 -5.48 7.40
N ASN A 56 -5.90 -6.14 6.36
CA ASN A 56 -7.27 -5.91 5.89
C ASN A 56 -7.59 -4.42 5.60
N ASP A 57 -6.62 -3.69 5.01
CA ASP A 57 -6.67 -2.23 4.78
C ASP A 57 -6.88 -1.38 6.04
N GLN A 58 -6.50 -1.89 7.22
CA GLN A 58 -6.52 -1.18 8.48
C GLN A 58 -5.12 -1.07 9.07
N LEU A 59 -4.81 0.09 9.65
CA LEU A 59 -3.59 0.27 10.43
C LEU A 59 -3.66 -0.59 11.71
N VAL A 60 -2.69 -1.50 11.86
CA VAL A 60 -2.53 -2.32 13.07
C VAL A 60 -1.52 -1.68 14.01
N GLU A 61 -0.34 -1.34 13.49
CA GLU A 61 0.74 -0.71 14.25
C GLU A 61 1.58 0.17 13.33
N ARG A 62 2.15 1.22 13.90
CA ARG A 62 3.17 2.04 13.26
C ARG A 62 4.17 2.52 14.29
N ASN A 63 5.44 2.37 13.95
CA ASN A 63 6.52 3.03 14.67
C ASN A 63 6.72 4.43 14.08
N VAL A 64 6.99 5.39 14.95
CA VAL A 64 7.34 6.76 14.53
C VAL A 64 8.79 6.73 14.04
N VAL A 65 9.07 7.40 12.92
CA VAL A 65 10.45 7.66 12.48
C VAL A 65 11.25 8.33 13.60
N SER A 66 12.57 8.11 13.63
CA SER A 66 13.42 8.74 14.64
C SER A 66 13.22 10.25 14.68
N VAL A 67 13.36 10.85 15.86
CA VAL A 67 13.23 12.31 16.04
C VAL A 67 14.19 13.07 15.11
N GLN A 68 15.35 12.49 14.81
CA GLN A 68 16.31 13.05 13.86
C GLN A 68 15.77 13.07 12.42
N LEU A 69 15.21 11.97 11.92
CA LEU A 69 14.60 11.92 10.58
C LEU A 69 13.41 12.87 10.48
N LYS A 70 12.58 12.95 11.52
CA LYS A 70 11.46 13.89 11.58
C LYS A 70 11.94 15.35 11.52
N LYS A 71 13.01 15.69 12.26
CA LYS A 71 13.65 17.03 12.20
C LYS A 71 14.25 17.34 10.82
N ARG A 72 14.73 16.32 10.11
CA ARG A 72 15.19 16.43 8.72
C ARG A 72 14.05 16.50 7.70
N GLY A 73 12.79 16.49 8.14
CA GLY A 73 11.61 16.65 7.29
C GLY A 73 11.07 15.35 6.69
N VAL A 74 11.55 14.17 7.14
CA VAL A 74 10.99 12.89 6.71
C VAL A 74 9.59 12.71 7.29
N ILE A 75 8.64 12.34 6.43
CA ILE A 75 7.27 12.01 6.83
C ILE A 75 7.03 10.54 6.51
N PHE A 76 6.59 9.77 7.49
CA PHE A 76 6.18 8.37 7.32
C PHE A 76 4.87 8.15 8.06
N GLN A 77 3.76 7.96 7.34
CA GLN A 77 2.43 7.83 7.96
C GLN A 77 1.39 7.13 7.09
N PRO A 78 0.25 6.70 7.65
CA PRO A 78 -0.84 6.12 6.86
C PRO A 78 -1.30 7.07 5.76
N LEU A 79 -1.67 6.50 4.63
CA LEU A 79 -2.09 7.23 3.44
C LEU A 79 -3.29 8.14 3.73
N GLU A 80 -4.26 7.69 4.53
CA GLU A 80 -5.47 8.47 4.85
C GLU A 80 -5.11 9.74 5.62
N ARG A 81 -4.13 9.66 6.52
CA ARG A 81 -3.64 10.79 7.31
C ARG A 81 -2.86 11.79 6.46
N ALA A 82 -2.04 11.30 5.53
CA ALA A 82 -1.28 12.15 4.60
C ALA A 82 -2.17 12.92 3.63
N MET A 83 -3.30 12.35 3.22
CA MET A 83 -4.28 13.04 2.38
C MET A 83 -4.84 14.31 3.04
N VAL A 84 -4.95 14.32 4.38
CA VAL A 84 -5.44 15.46 5.17
C VAL A 84 -4.30 16.39 5.57
N GLU A 85 -3.23 15.85 6.16
CA GLU A 85 -2.15 16.65 6.76
C GLU A 85 -1.13 17.19 5.73
N HIS A 86 -1.05 16.58 4.54
CA HIS A 86 -0.12 16.94 3.47
C HIS A 86 -0.81 16.99 2.11
N ALA A 87 -2.02 17.58 2.07
CA ALA A 87 -2.91 17.58 0.91
C ALA A 87 -2.23 18.04 -0.40
N ASP A 88 -1.41 19.10 -0.37
CA ASP A 88 -0.73 19.61 -1.58
C ASP A 88 0.25 18.59 -2.18
N LEU A 89 1.07 17.96 -1.33
CA LEU A 89 2.00 16.90 -1.75
C LEU A 89 1.23 15.67 -2.22
N PHE A 90 0.19 15.30 -1.48
CA PHE A 90 -0.64 14.15 -1.80
C PHE A 90 -1.30 14.32 -3.17
N GLN A 91 -2.00 15.42 -3.41
CA GLN A 91 -2.71 15.69 -4.66
C GLN A 91 -1.76 15.74 -5.86
N LYS A 92 -0.56 16.29 -5.69
CA LYS A 92 0.44 16.37 -6.76
C LYS A 92 0.94 15.01 -7.22
N HIS A 93 1.08 14.05 -6.31
CA HIS A 93 1.78 12.78 -6.58
C HIS A 93 0.86 11.56 -6.61
N PHE A 94 -0.25 11.56 -5.88
CA PHE A 94 -1.16 10.43 -5.79
C PHE A 94 -1.73 10.07 -7.17
N MET A 95 -1.49 8.82 -7.59
CA MET A 95 -1.94 8.30 -8.90
C MET A 95 -1.46 9.11 -10.12
N SER A 96 -0.35 9.84 -9.99
CA SER A 96 0.21 10.65 -11.08
C SER A 96 0.93 9.82 -12.15
N GLN A 97 1.38 8.61 -11.81
CA GLN A 97 2.09 7.72 -12.73
C GLN A 97 1.13 6.99 -13.67
N PRO A 98 1.40 6.96 -14.99
CA PRO A 98 0.56 6.26 -15.94
C PRO A 98 0.67 4.74 -15.78
N ALA A 99 -0.43 4.03 -16.05
CA ALA A 99 -0.43 2.58 -16.13
C ALA A 99 0.42 2.11 -17.33
N VAL A 100 1.42 1.26 -17.08
CA VAL A 100 2.29 0.70 -18.12
C VAL A 100 1.97 -0.78 -18.37
N LEU A 101 2.41 -1.33 -19.50
CA LEU A 101 2.41 -2.77 -19.79
C LEU A 101 1.04 -3.48 -19.68
N GLY A 102 -0.06 -2.82 -20.07
CA GLY A 102 -1.40 -3.43 -20.05
C GLY A 102 -2.09 -3.46 -18.69
N SER A 103 -1.48 -2.88 -17.67
CA SER A 103 -2.03 -2.81 -16.31
C SER A 103 -3.24 -1.87 -16.17
N ALA A 104 -3.69 -1.20 -17.25
CA ALA A 104 -4.75 -0.19 -17.20
C ALA A 104 -6.03 -0.65 -16.48
N LYS A 105 -6.47 -1.89 -16.67
CA LYS A 105 -7.62 -2.45 -15.95
C LYS A 105 -7.38 -2.54 -14.44
N PHE A 106 -6.22 -3.04 -14.03
CA PHE A 106 -5.87 -3.16 -12.61
C PHE A 106 -5.52 -1.82 -11.96
N ALA A 107 -4.90 -0.91 -12.70
CA ALA A 107 -4.69 0.47 -12.24
C ALA A 107 -6.03 1.18 -12.02
N ALA A 108 -7.00 1.01 -12.91
CA ALA A 108 -8.35 1.53 -12.73
C ALA A 108 -9.07 0.88 -11.54
N LEU A 109 -8.94 -0.44 -11.37
CA LEU A 109 -9.49 -1.16 -10.22
C LEU A 109 -8.87 -0.67 -8.89
N HIS A 110 -7.54 -0.58 -8.84
CA HIS A 110 -6.79 -0.05 -7.70
C HIS A 110 -7.23 1.37 -7.38
N LYS A 111 -7.34 2.25 -8.39
CA LYS A 111 -7.85 3.62 -8.23
C LYS A 111 -9.28 3.67 -7.67
N ALA A 112 -10.14 2.74 -8.05
CA ALA A 112 -11.51 2.67 -7.57
C ALA A 112 -11.64 2.09 -6.15
N ARG A 113 -10.62 1.37 -5.65
CA ARG A 113 -10.72 0.59 -4.41
C ARG A 113 -9.70 0.94 -3.33
N VAL A 114 -8.65 1.69 -3.65
CA VAL A 114 -7.64 2.11 -2.67
C VAL A 114 -8.31 2.86 -1.52
N SER A 115 -8.11 2.34 -0.31
CA SER A 115 -8.59 2.92 0.94
C SER A 115 -7.48 3.07 1.96
N SER A 116 -6.38 2.32 1.80
CA SER A 116 -5.29 2.30 2.75
C SER A 116 -3.92 2.17 2.09
N GLY A 117 -2.88 2.41 2.88
CA GLY A 117 -1.51 2.37 2.43
C GLY A 117 -0.57 3.25 3.24
N THR A 118 0.55 3.58 2.62
CA THR A 118 1.66 4.27 3.28
C THR A 118 2.05 5.50 2.49
N PHE A 119 2.23 6.62 3.18
CA PHE A 119 2.88 7.82 2.65
C PHE A 119 4.29 7.94 3.24
N LEU A 120 5.29 8.01 2.37
CA LEU A 120 6.67 8.27 2.72
C LEU A 120 7.19 9.44 1.89
N PHE A 121 7.51 10.55 2.57
CA PHE A 121 8.19 11.69 1.97
C PHE A 121 9.60 11.79 2.54
N VAL A 122 10.58 11.84 1.65
CA VAL A 122 12.00 12.03 1.98
C VAL A 122 12.46 13.31 1.29
N PRO A 123 12.83 14.37 2.03
CA PRO A 123 13.31 15.59 1.40
C PRO A 123 14.58 15.37 0.59
N ARG A 124 14.78 16.18 -0.46
CA ARG A 124 15.99 16.14 -1.27
C ARG A 124 17.24 16.25 -0.39
N GLY A 125 18.21 15.36 -0.60
CA GLY A 125 19.47 15.34 0.14
C GLY A 125 19.36 14.70 1.54
N VAL A 126 18.21 14.15 1.90
CA VAL A 126 18.04 13.34 3.11
C VAL A 126 18.21 11.87 2.76
N GLU A 127 19.14 11.23 3.47
CA GLU A 127 19.35 9.78 3.42
C GLU A 127 18.85 9.14 4.72
N ILE A 128 18.16 8.00 4.58
CA ILE A 128 17.68 7.17 5.67
C ILE A 128 18.55 5.91 5.67
N GLU A 129 19.42 5.80 6.67
CA GLU A 129 20.44 4.73 6.74
C GLU A 129 19.83 3.35 7.02
N LEU A 130 18.80 3.30 7.86
CA LEU A 130 18.11 2.07 8.23
C LEU A 130 16.90 1.81 7.32
N PRO A 131 16.54 0.54 7.06
CA PRO A 131 15.44 0.19 6.18
C PRO A 131 14.07 0.61 6.75
N ILE A 132 13.10 0.85 5.88
CA ILE A 132 11.70 1.04 6.24
C ILE A 132 10.94 -0.23 5.89
N GLU A 133 10.20 -0.78 6.86
CA GLU A 133 9.37 -1.96 6.66
C GLU A 133 7.89 -1.62 6.61
N ILE A 134 7.19 -2.21 5.64
CA ILE A 134 5.75 -2.05 5.47
C ILE A 134 5.17 -3.44 5.24
N PHE A 135 4.33 -3.89 6.18
CA PHE A 135 3.61 -5.15 6.08
C PHE A 135 2.17 -4.90 5.63
N HIS A 136 1.71 -5.70 4.68
CA HIS A 136 0.31 -5.79 4.28
C HIS A 136 -0.16 -7.24 4.48
N TRP A 137 -1.00 -7.45 5.48
CA TRP A 137 -1.60 -8.75 5.75
C TRP A 137 -3.02 -8.81 5.21
N LEU A 138 -3.38 -9.99 4.72
CA LEU A 138 -4.75 -10.32 4.31
C LEU A 138 -5.22 -11.49 5.17
N ARG A 139 -6.37 -11.33 5.84
CA ARG A 139 -6.98 -12.33 6.72
C ARG A 139 -8.42 -12.58 6.29
N GLY A 140 -8.83 -13.84 6.34
CA GLY A 140 -10.14 -14.31 5.89
C GLY A 140 -10.15 -14.84 4.46
N GLU A 141 -11.15 -15.65 4.14
CA GLU A 141 -11.29 -16.29 2.83
C GLU A 141 -11.83 -15.31 1.78
N ASN A 142 -11.27 -15.33 0.57
CA ASN A 142 -11.71 -14.51 -0.57
C ASN A 142 -11.79 -13.01 -0.21
N MET A 143 -10.84 -12.51 0.56
CA MET A 143 -10.72 -11.08 0.85
C MET A 143 -9.83 -10.39 -0.19
N SER A 144 -10.04 -9.10 -0.42
CA SER A 144 -9.24 -8.29 -1.34
C SER A 144 -8.79 -7.00 -0.67
N ILE A 145 -7.53 -6.61 -0.87
CA ILE A 145 -6.97 -5.34 -0.38
C ILE A 145 -6.28 -4.62 -1.53
N PHE A 146 -6.22 -3.29 -1.44
CA PHE A 146 -5.65 -2.43 -2.48
C PHE A 146 -4.63 -1.45 -1.87
N PRO A 147 -3.52 -1.96 -1.31
CA PRO A 147 -2.55 -1.11 -0.63
C PRO A 147 -1.81 -0.20 -1.62
N HIS A 148 -1.68 1.09 -1.26
CA HIS A 148 -0.91 2.04 -2.05
C HIS A 148 0.26 2.62 -1.27
N LEU A 149 1.47 2.48 -1.81
CA LEU A 149 2.65 3.20 -1.35
C LEU A 149 2.81 4.47 -2.18
N LEU A 150 2.66 5.63 -1.53
CA LEU A 150 3.01 6.92 -2.10
C LEU A 150 4.37 7.35 -1.54
N LEU A 151 5.42 7.06 -2.32
CA LEU A 151 6.80 7.49 -2.05
C LEU A 151 7.12 8.75 -2.83
N VAL A 152 7.60 9.80 -2.15
CA VAL A 152 8.02 11.06 -2.74
C VAL A 152 9.42 11.41 -2.24
N THR A 153 10.35 11.63 -3.17
CA THR A 153 11.78 11.92 -2.92
C THR A 153 12.28 13.07 -3.76
#